data_AF-A0A2N6JYF5-F1
#
_entry.id   AF-A0A2N6JYF5-F1
#
_cell.length_a   1.000
_cell.length_b   1.000
_cell.length_c   1.000
_cell.angle_alpha   90.00
_cell.angle_beta   90.00
_cell.angle_gamma   90.00
#
_symmetry.space_group_name_H-M   'P 1'
#
loop_
_entity.id
_entity.type
_entity.pdbx_description
1 polymer ?
#
loop_
_entity_poly.entity_id
_entity_poly.type
_entity_poly.pdbx_seq_one_letter_code
_entity_poly.pdbx_strand_id
1 'polypeptide(L)'
;MKSALTSSLKAEDEAVRNRFEKAESLLEERTQQTSSQPTDELPQAKDALQPVRNQKVIRDSFTLPSTDYELIAAIRQRCLKSAVNATKSEVIRAGLHILQSLSDEELVQAIESLEKVKTGRPAGKV
;
A
#
# COMPACT_ATOMS: atom_id res chain seq x y z
N MET A 1 14.63 -47.13 -7.15
CA MET A 1 13.56 -46.21 -6.66
C MET A 1 14.10 -44.88 -6.16
N LYS A 2 15.18 -44.82 -5.37
CA LYS A 2 15.73 -43.55 -4.86
C LYS A 2 16.34 -42.63 -5.95
N SER A 3 16.92 -43.20 -7.01
CA SER A 3 17.56 -42.43 -8.10
C SER A 3 16.57 -41.69 -9.00
N ALA A 4 15.37 -42.24 -9.22
CA ALA A 4 14.32 -41.62 -10.03
C ALA A 4 13.66 -40.43 -9.29
N LEU A 5 13.55 -40.52 -7.96
CA LEU A 5 13.08 -39.43 -7.11
C LEU A 5 14.09 -38.27 -7.08
N THR A 6 15.39 -38.55 -6.99
CA THR A 6 16.42 -37.51 -6.98
C THR A 6 16.61 -36.85 -8.35
N SER A 7 16.34 -37.56 -9.46
CA SER A 7 16.31 -36.93 -10.78
C SER A 7 15.10 -36.03 -11.01
N SER A 8 13.92 -36.40 -10.47
CA SER A 8 12.71 -35.56 -10.55
C SER A 8 12.88 -34.24 -9.78
N LEU A 9 13.40 -34.32 -8.55
CA LEU A 9 13.63 -33.14 -7.72
C LEU A 9 14.66 -32.19 -8.33
N LYS A 10 15.73 -32.74 -8.94
CA LYS A 10 16.72 -31.91 -9.66
C LYS A 10 16.14 -31.24 -10.91
N ALA A 11 15.27 -31.92 -11.63
CA ALA A 11 14.60 -31.34 -12.81
C ALA A 11 13.63 -30.23 -12.42
N GLU A 12 12.93 -30.36 -11.28
CA GLU A 12 12.08 -29.31 -10.73
C GLU A 12 12.90 -28.08 -10.28
N ASP A 13 14.01 -28.31 -9.57
CA ASP A 13 14.91 -27.23 -9.15
C ASP A 13 15.51 -26.48 -10.35
N GLU A 14 15.88 -27.21 -11.41
CA GLU A 14 16.41 -26.63 -12.64
C GLU A 14 15.33 -25.82 -13.40
N ALA A 15 14.10 -26.33 -13.48
CA ALA A 15 12.98 -25.62 -14.08
C ALA A 15 12.65 -24.32 -13.32
N VAL A 16 12.76 -24.34 -11.99
CA VAL A 16 12.56 -23.14 -11.15
C VAL A 16 13.66 -22.12 -11.41
N ARG A 17 14.93 -22.52 -11.46
CA ARG A 17 16.06 -21.63 -11.77
C ARG A 17 15.94 -21.00 -13.16
N ASN A 18 15.63 -21.79 -14.17
CA ASN A 18 15.43 -21.30 -15.53
C ASN A 18 14.28 -20.28 -15.62
N ARG A 19 13.23 -20.44 -14.80
CA ARG A 19 12.13 -19.49 -14.72
C ARG A 19 12.55 -18.18 -14.05
N PHE A 20 13.40 -18.22 -13.03
CA PHE A 20 13.94 -17.03 -12.38
C PHE A 20 14.92 -16.27 -13.28
N GLU A 21 15.83 -16.95 -13.97
CA GLU A 21 16.75 -16.34 -14.95
C GLU A 21 16.00 -15.68 -16.12
N LYS A 22 14.91 -16.32 -16.58
CA LYS A 22 14.03 -15.73 -17.59
C LYS A 22 13.29 -14.48 -17.08
N ALA A 23 12.98 -14.41 -15.79
CA ALA A 23 12.36 -13.23 -15.20
C ALA A 23 13.35 -12.07 -15.04
N GLU A 24 14.60 -12.36 -14.65
CA GLU A 24 15.66 -11.34 -14.53
C GLU A 24 16.04 -10.75 -15.89
N SER A 25 16.21 -11.57 -16.93
CA SER A 25 16.48 -11.09 -18.30
C SER A 25 15.37 -10.19 -18.85
N LEU A 26 14.10 -10.53 -18.63
CA LEU A 26 12.96 -9.68 -19.03
C LEU A 26 12.90 -8.36 -18.26
N LEU A 27 13.38 -8.33 -17.02
CA LEU A 27 13.47 -7.11 -16.22
C LEU A 27 14.63 -6.23 -16.68
N GLU A 28 15.79 -6.81 -17.02
CA GLU A 28 16.95 -6.10 -17.55
C GLU A 28 16.71 -5.51 -18.95
N GLU A 29 16.03 -6.22 -19.84
CA GLU A 29 15.61 -5.69 -21.15
C GLU A 29 14.70 -4.46 -20.99
N ARG A 30 13.85 -4.47 -19.96
CA ARG A 30 12.91 -3.36 -19.68
C ARG A 30 13.60 -2.12 -19.11
N THR A 31 14.71 -2.26 -18.41
CA THR A 31 15.51 -1.12 -17.93
C THR A 31 16.37 -0.50 -19.04
N GLN A 32 16.83 -1.29 -20.01
CA GLN A 32 17.64 -0.80 -21.14
C GLN A 32 16.83 -0.06 -22.21
N GLN A 33 15.51 -0.28 -22.27
CA GLN A 33 14.62 0.46 -23.18
C GLN A 33 14.16 1.85 -22.64
N THR A 34 14.48 2.17 -21.38
CA THR A 34 14.08 3.45 -20.74
C THR A 34 15.23 4.44 -20.51
N SER A 35 16.44 4.17 -21.00
CA SER A 35 17.64 4.99 -20.72
C SER A 35 18.22 5.73 -21.93
N SER A 36 17.38 6.21 -22.84
CA SER A 36 17.80 7.19 -23.86
C SER A 36 16.89 8.42 -23.84
N GLN A 37 17.20 9.36 -22.95
CA GLN A 37 17.34 10.78 -23.28
C GLN A 37 17.87 11.60 -22.08
N PRO A 38 18.98 12.35 -22.24
CA PRO A 38 19.33 13.47 -21.40
C PRO A 38 18.66 14.79 -21.86
N THR A 39 18.73 15.76 -20.97
CA THR A 39 17.95 16.98 -20.72
C THR A 39 17.99 18.10 -21.77
N ASP A 40 16.89 18.87 -21.75
CA ASP A 40 16.74 20.33 -21.97
C ASP A 40 16.83 20.91 -23.39
N GLU A 41 15.67 21.27 -23.96
CA GLU A 41 15.43 22.50 -24.75
C GLU A 41 13.92 22.69 -24.98
N LEU A 42 13.35 23.80 -24.51
CA LEU A 42 12.05 24.36 -24.98
C LEU A 42 12.35 25.40 -26.08
N PRO A 43 11.45 25.68 -27.07
CA PRO A 43 10.04 25.96 -26.80
C PRO A 43 8.98 25.65 -27.91
N GLN A 44 7.72 25.65 -27.46
CA GLN A 44 6.46 25.90 -28.20
C GLN A 44 5.92 24.88 -29.22
N ALA A 45 4.89 24.15 -28.80
CA ALA A 45 3.65 23.99 -29.58
C ALA A 45 2.46 23.72 -28.63
N LYS A 46 1.74 24.81 -28.39
CA LYS A 46 0.35 24.95 -27.97
C LYS A 46 -0.54 23.90 -28.64
N ASP A 47 -0.98 22.91 -27.87
CA ASP A 47 -2.32 22.34 -28.05
C ASP A 47 -2.86 21.72 -26.75
N ALA A 48 -4.16 21.86 -26.59
CA ALA A 48 -4.88 21.79 -25.33
C ALA A 48 -4.99 20.38 -24.73
N LEU A 49 -4.32 20.13 -23.61
CA LEU A 49 -4.69 19.07 -22.66
C LEU A 49 -4.43 19.61 -21.25
N GLN A 50 -5.50 20.05 -20.58
CA GLN A 50 -5.41 20.43 -19.17
C GLN A 50 -4.87 19.22 -18.39
N PRO A 51 -3.74 19.34 -17.66
CA PRO A 51 -3.30 18.25 -16.81
C PRO A 51 -4.32 18.12 -15.70
N VAL A 52 -5.06 17.00 -15.70
CA VAL A 52 -5.86 16.57 -14.55
C VAL A 52 -4.91 16.61 -13.37
N ARG A 53 -5.09 17.59 -12.49
CA ARG A 53 -4.23 17.75 -11.31
C ARG A 53 -4.44 16.53 -10.44
N ASN A 54 -3.53 15.56 -10.53
CA ASN A 54 -3.52 14.40 -9.66
C ASN A 54 -3.56 14.89 -8.21
N GLN A 55 -4.57 14.45 -7.46
CA GLN A 55 -4.74 14.85 -6.07
C GLN A 55 -3.49 14.43 -5.28
N LYS A 56 -2.89 15.37 -4.56
CA LYS A 56 -1.70 15.12 -3.75
C LYS A 56 -2.02 14.08 -2.68
N VAL A 57 -1.33 12.93 -2.71
CA VAL A 57 -1.42 11.89 -1.68
C VAL A 57 -0.44 12.23 -0.55
N ILE A 58 -0.94 12.30 0.69
CA ILE A 58 -0.13 12.51 1.90
C ILE A 58 -0.14 11.21 2.70
N ARG A 59 1.05 10.72 3.06
CA ARG A 59 1.21 9.54 3.92
C ARG A 59 1.44 10.00 5.35
N ASP A 60 0.62 9.48 6.25
CA ASP A 60 0.76 9.70 7.70
C ASP A 60 1.02 8.37 8.44
N SER A 61 1.53 8.44 9.66
CA SER A 61 1.78 7.30 10.54
C SER A 61 1.17 7.54 11.91
N PHE A 62 0.24 6.66 12.33
CA PHE A 62 -0.50 6.80 13.59
C PHE A 62 0.03 5.85 14.66
N THR A 63 0.06 6.34 15.90
CA THR A 63 0.21 5.51 17.11
C THR A 63 -1.17 5.20 17.65
N LEU A 64 -1.54 3.91 17.71
CA LEU A 64 -2.85 3.44 18.15
C LEU A 64 -2.69 2.45 19.32
N PRO A 65 -3.66 2.38 20.26
CA PRO A 65 -3.76 1.29 21.21
C PRO A 65 -3.88 -0.07 20.51
N SER A 66 -3.48 -1.14 21.20
CA SER A 66 -3.60 -2.51 20.67
C SER A 66 -5.05 -2.85 20.29
N THR A 67 -6.00 -2.43 21.14
CA THR A 67 -7.43 -2.65 20.94
C THR A 67 -7.93 -2.05 19.63
N ASP A 68 -7.54 -0.82 19.33
CA ASP A 68 -7.98 -0.12 18.11
C ASP A 68 -7.34 -0.72 16.87
N TYR A 69 -6.09 -1.17 16.99
CA TYR A 69 -5.41 -1.85 15.91
C TYR A 69 -6.07 -3.22 15.58
N GLU A 70 -6.52 -3.94 16.60
CA GLU A 70 -7.31 -5.17 16.46
C GLU A 70 -8.68 -4.90 15.82
N LEU A 71 -9.34 -3.78 16.18
CA LEU A 71 -10.60 -3.37 15.53
C LEU A 71 -10.42 -3.15 14.02
N ILE A 72 -9.33 -2.50 13.60
CA ILE A 72 -9.02 -2.34 12.17
C ILE A 72 -8.87 -3.72 11.50
N ALA A 73 -8.18 -4.66 12.14
CA ALA A 73 -8.02 -6.01 11.61
C ALA A 73 -9.37 -6.75 11.50
N ALA A 74 -10.22 -6.65 12.52
CA ALA A 74 -11.55 -7.25 12.53
C ALA A 74 -12.44 -6.68 11.42
N ILE A 75 -12.43 -5.36 11.21
CA ILE A 75 -13.18 -4.72 10.11
C ILE A 75 -12.71 -5.25 8.76
N ARG A 76 -11.39 -5.34 8.53
CA ARG A 76 -10.85 -5.90 7.28
C ARG A 76 -11.30 -7.33 7.06
N GLN A 77 -11.28 -8.17 8.11
CA GLN A 77 -11.77 -9.54 8.03
C GLN A 77 -13.27 -9.60 7.71
N ARG A 78 -14.09 -8.69 8.25
CA ARG A 78 -15.51 -8.58 7.89
C ARG A 78 -15.69 -8.21 6.42
N CYS A 79 -14.90 -7.27 5.89
CA CYS A 79 -14.92 -6.93 4.46
C CYS A 79 -14.53 -8.14 3.58
N LEU A 80 -13.52 -8.90 3.99
CA LEU A 80 -13.08 -10.09 3.27
C LEU A 80 -14.17 -11.17 3.17
N LYS A 81 -14.98 -11.35 4.22
CA LYS A 81 -16.16 -12.24 4.17
C LYS A 81 -17.19 -11.82 3.13
N SER A 82 -17.22 -10.53 2.78
CA SER A 82 -18.04 -9.98 1.70
C SER A 82 -17.27 -9.85 0.37
N ALA A 83 -16.16 -10.58 0.21
CA ALA A 83 -15.28 -10.55 -0.96
C ALA A 83 -14.63 -9.18 -1.27
N VAL A 84 -14.52 -8.29 -0.26
CA VAL A 84 -13.85 -6.98 -0.39
C VAL A 84 -12.53 -7.00 0.38
N ASN A 85 -11.42 -6.83 -0.31
CA ASN A 85 -10.10 -6.74 0.32
C ASN A 85 -9.78 -5.29 0.74
N ALA A 86 -10.19 -4.92 1.94
CA ALA A 86 -9.91 -3.59 2.49
C ALA A 86 -8.48 -3.48 3.07
N THR A 87 -7.79 -2.40 2.73
CA THR A 87 -6.50 -1.99 3.31
C THR A 87 -6.71 -1.19 4.60
N LYS A 88 -5.65 -1.03 5.40
CA LYS A 88 -5.71 -0.23 6.65
C LYS A 88 -6.13 1.22 6.38
N SER A 89 -5.51 1.85 5.37
CA SER A 89 -5.81 3.24 5.00
C SER A 89 -7.23 3.41 4.46
N GLU A 90 -7.82 2.39 3.83
CA GLU A 90 -9.22 2.44 3.41
C GLU A 90 -10.19 2.37 4.59
N VAL A 91 -9.93 1.50 5.58
CA VAL A 91 -10.74 1.45 6.81
C VAL A 91 -10.74 2.80 7.53
N ILE A 92 -9.57 3.41 7.67
CA ILE A 92 -9.44 4.73 8.32
C ILE A 92 -10.21 5.79 7.53
N ARG A 93 -10.03 5.86 6.20
CA ARG A 93 -10.76 6.83 5.36
C ARG A 93 -12.28 6.62 5.43
N ALA A 94 -12.74 5.37 5.41
CA ALA A 94 -14.16 5.05 5.56
C ALA A 94 -14.70 5.53 6.91
N GLY A 95 -13.95 5.32 8.00
CA GLY A 95 -14.27 5.84 9.32
C GLY A 95 -14.41 7.36 9.34
N LEU A 96 -13.49 8.09 8.71
CA LEU A 96 -13.56 9.56 8.61
C LEU A 96 -14.82 10.04 7.88
N HIS A 97 -15.19 9.38 6.78
CA HIS A 97 -16.41 9.73 6.05
C HIS A 97 -17.68 9.48 6.87
N ILE A 98 -17.72 8.40 7.66
CA ILE A 98 -18.83 8.13 8.57
C ILE A 98 -18.89 9.18 9.68
N LEU A 99 -17.76 9.50 10.32
CA LEU A 99 -17.68 10.52 11.37
C LEU A 99 -18.16 11.89 10.87
N GLN A 100 -17.80 12.27 9.64
CA GLN A 100 -18.23 13.53 9.02
C GLN A 100 -19.75 13.59 8.74
N SER A 101 -20.41 12.43 8.66
CA SER A 101 -21.85 12.34 8.42
C SER A 101 -22.70 12.38 9.69
N LEU A 102 -22.07 12.30 10.87
CA LEU A 102 -22.75 12.38 12.17
C LEU A 102 -23.19 13.83 12.47
N SER A 103 -24.18 13.97 13.35
CA SER A 103 -24.49 15.27 13.94
C SER A 103 -23.38 15.74 14.89
N ASP A 104 -23.33 17.04 15.19
CA ASP A 104 -22.31 17.62 16.07
C ASP A 104 -22.33 16.98 17.47
N GLU A 105 -23.52 16.72 18.02
CA GLU A 105 -23.67 16.08 19.34
C GLU A 105 -23.13 14.64 19.35
N GLU A 106 -23.49 13.84 18.34
CA GLU A 106 -23.01 12.46 18.19
C GLU A 106 -21.49 12.42 17.97
N LEU A 107 -20.96 13.35 17.19
CA LEU A 107 -19.52 13.44 16.93
C LEU A 107 -18.74 13.73 18.21
N VAL A 108 -19.19 14.71 19.00
CA VAL A 108 -18.55 15.05 20.28
C VAL A 108 -18.60 13.84 21.22
N GLN A 109 -19.77 13.21 21.36
CA GLN A 109 -19.92 12.03 22.21
C GLN A 109 -19.01 10.87 21.75
N ALA A 110 -18.91 10.64 20.44
CA ALA A 110 -18.04 9.60 19.90
C ALA A 110 -16.56 9.86 20.24
N ILE A 111 -16.10 11.11 20.13
CA ILE A 111 -14.72 11.49 20.46
C ILE A 111 -14.45 11.40 21.96
N GLU A 112 -15.39 11.82 22.81
CA GLU A 112 -15.24 11.75 24.27
C GLU A 112 -15.17 10.32 24.82
N SER A 113 -15.77 9.37 24.10
CA SER A 113 -15.73 7.95 24.48
C SER A 113 -14.36 7.28 24.26
N LEU A 114 -13.46 7.92 23.51
CA LEU A 114 -12.15 7.34 23.17
C LEU A 114 -11.17 7.42 24.35
N GLU A 115 -10.40 6.35 24.56
CA GLU A 115 -9.30 6.37 25.51
C GLU A 115 -8.21 7.33 25.03
N LYS A 116 -7.76 8.23 25.92
CA LYS A 116 -6.66 9.13 25.61
C LYS A 116 -5.35 8.35 25.52
N VAL A 117 -4.87 8.15 24.30
CA VAL A 117 -3.54 7.59 24.04
C VAL A 117 -2.48 8.56 24.54
N LYS A 118 -1.63 8.12 25.46
CA LYS A 118 -0.42 8.88 25.82
C LYS A 118 0.53 8.82 24.63
N THR A 119 0.48 9.84 23.78
CA THR A 119 1.42 9.96 22.65
C THR A 119 2.82 10.23 23.21
N GLY A 120 3.62 9.18 23.31
CA GLY A 120 5.05 9.28 23.59
C GLY A 120 5.77 9.81 22.35
N ARG A 121 5.68 11.13 22.10
CA ARG A 121 6.66 11.77 21.20
C ARG A 121 8.04 11.35 21.72
N PRO A 122 8.89 10.65 20.95
CA PRO A 122 10.26 10.44 21.39
C PRO A 122 10.84 11.84 21.64
N ALA A 123 11.31 12.08 22.86
CA ALA A 123 12.07 13.29 23.16
C ALA A 123 13.27 13.25 22.21
N GLY A 124 13.27 14.11 21.19
CA GLY A 124 14.34 14.17 20.22
C GLY A 124 15.64 14.41 20.99
N LYS A 125 16.63 13.54 20.78
CA LYS A 125 18.01 13.96 21.04
C LYS A 125 18.29 15.14 20.11
N VAL A 126 18.67 16.27 20.71
CA VAL A 126 19.38 17.38 20.06
C VAL A 126 20.66 16.83 19.44
#